data_AF-A0A7X7AFQ4-F1
#
_entry.id   AF-A0A7X7AFQ4-F1
#
_cell.length_a   1.000
_cell.length_b   1.000
_cell.length_c   1.000
_cell.angle_alpha   90.00
_cell.angle_beta   90.00
_cell.angle_gamma   90.00
#
_symmetry.space_group_name_H-M   'P 1'
#
loop_
_entity.id
_entity.type
_entity.pdbx_description
1 polymer ?
#
loop_
_entity_poly.entity_id
_entity_poly.type
_entity_poly.pdbx_seq_one_letter_code
_entity_poly.pdbx_strand_id
1 'polypeptide(L)'
;MTESIKLTPIGRVHNDYIDPAQPRVSVMQSTIEVFPEYAEGLLRLDEHSHIWVLGWFHLSQRDMLRVVPRMNKELGEYGVFG
;
A
#
# COMPACT_ATOMS: atom_id res chain seq x y z
N MET A 1 -20.22 -16.67 13.57
CA MET A 1 -20.42 -15.70 12.48
C MET A 1 -19.24 -14.74 12.54
N THR A 2 -18.45 -14.65 11.48
CA THR A 2 -17.31 -13.71 11.44
C THR A 2 -17.85 -12.34 11.06
N GLU A 3 -17.69 -11.34 11.91
CA GLU A 3 -18.02 -9.96 11.55
C GLU A 3 -17.02 -9.45 10.50
N SER A 4 -17.55 -8.78 9.47
CA SER A 4 -16.72 -8.21 8.41
C SER A 4 -16.10 -6.88 8.87
N ILE A 5 -14.78 -6.74 8.74
CA ILE A 5 -14.11 -5.46 8.92
C ILE A 5 -14.33 -4.59 7.68
N LYS A 6 -14.80 -3.36 7.87
CA LYS A 6 -14.87 -2.32 6.83
C LYS A 6 -13.77 -1.30 7.08
N LEU A 7 -13.00 -1.00 6.03
CA LEU A 7 -11.95 0.01 6.07
C LEU A 7 -12.47 1.30 5.43
N THR A 8 -12.30 2.43 6.13
CA THR A 8 -12.57 3.76 5.60
C THR A 8 -11.23 4.43 5.27
N PRO A 9 -10.96 4.79 4.02
CA PRO A 9 -9.74 5.51 3.66
C PRO A 9 -9.67 6.87 4.37
N ILE A 10 -8.50 7.22 4.91
CA ILE A 10 -8.26 8.53 5.55
C ILE A 10 -7.56 9.53 4.63
N GLY A 11 -7.25 9.13 3.40
CA GLY A 11 -6.41 9.88 2.50
C GLY A 11 -6.07 9.11 1.23
N ARG A 12 -5.19 9.70 0.42
CA ARG A 12 -4.73 9.16 -0.85
C ARG A 12 -3.23 9.38 -1.03
N VAL A 13 -2.57 8.44 -1.69
CA VAL A 13 -1.17 8.59 -2.11
C VAL A 13 -1.11 9.17 -3.52
N HIS A 14 -0.28 10.18 -3.70
CA HIS A 14 0.11 10.76 -4.99
C HIS A 14 1.57 10.41 -5.28
N ASN A 15 1.80 9.87 -6.47
CA ASN A 15 3.14 9.61 -7.01
C ASN A 15 3.08 9.64 -8.54
N ASP A 16 4.22 9.76 -9.21
CA ASP A 16 4.27 9.74 -10.68
C ASP A 16 4.20 8.30 -11.26
N TYR A 17 3.71 7.35 -10.46
CA TYR A 17 3.65 5.95 -10.86
C TYR A 17 2.30 5.63 -11.50
N ILE A 18 2.30 5.57 -12.83
CA ILE A 18 1.08 5.36 -13.62
C ILE A 18 0.79 3.85 -13.79
N ASP A 19 1.80 2.97 -13.70
CA ASP A 19 1.66 1.54 -13.99
C ASP A 19 2.46 0.60 -13.04
N PRO A 20 1.79 -0.26 -12.24
CA PRO A 20 2.35 -1.36 -11.42
C PRO A 20 3.34 -2.29 -12.10
N ALA A 21 3.36 -2.32 -13.43
CA ALA A 21 4.27 -3.15 -14.18
C ALA A 21 5.61 -2.51 -14.50
N GLN A 22 5.78 -1.20 -14.31
CA GLN A 22 7.02 -0.51 -14.67
C GLN A 22 8.13 -0.72 -13.64
N PRO A 23 9.38 -0.93 -14.10
CA PRO A 23 10.55 -1.07 -13.22
C PRO A 23 10.83 0.24 -12.48
N ARG A 24 11.26 0.13 -11.22
CA ARG A 24 11.66 1.30 -10.41
C ARG A 24 13.04 1.80 -10.89
N VAL A 25 13.11 3.02 -11.40
CA VAL A 25 14.36 3.60 -11.93
C VAL A 25 15.00 4.62 -10.97
N SER A 26 14.28 5.15 -9.98
CA SER A 26 14.83 6.16 -9.06
C SER A 26 14.16 6.18 -7.68
N VAL A 27 14.83 6.81 -6.71
CA VAL A 27 14.24 7.23 -5.44
C VAL A 27 13.27 8.36 -5.74
N MET A 28 11.98 8.07 -5.69
CA MET A 28 10.93 9.05 -5.97
C MET A 28 10.30 9.56 -4.69
N GLN A 29 9.97 10.84 -4.67
CA GLN A 29 9.12 11.42 -3.63
C GLN A 29 7.67 11.03 -3.88
N SER A 30 6.94 10.75 -2.82
CA SER A 30 5.49 10.52 -2.84
C SER A 30 4.85 11.41 -1.80
N THR A 31 3.63 11.83 -2.05
CA THR A 31 2.87 12.67 -1.13
C THR A 31 1.66 11.90 -0.63
N ILE A 32 1.45 11.89 0.68
CA ILE A 32 0.24 11.36 1.30
C ILE A 32 -0.67 12.54 1.59
N GLU A 33 -1.75 12.65 0.85
CA GLU A 33 -2.84 13.59 1.14
C GLU A 33 -3.74 12.95 2.18
N VAL A 34 -3.97 13.64 3.31
CA VAL A 34 -4.96 13.24 4.32
C VAL A 34 -6.21 14.07 4.13
N PHE A 35 -7.37 13.43 4.14
CA PHE A 35 -8.63 14.15 3.91
C PHE A 35 -8.94 15.12 5.06
N PRO A 36 -9.60 16.26 4.78
CA PRO A 36 -9.81 17.32 5.76
C PRO A 36 -10.46 16.86 7.07
N GLU A 37 -11.41 15.92 7.01
CA GLU A 37 -12.11 15.36 8.18
C GLU A 37 -11.20 14.56 9.12
N TYR A 38 -10.00 14.18 8.68
CA TYR A 38 -8.99 13.45 9.46
C TYR A 38 -7.76 14.30 9.81
N ALA A 39 -7.72 15.58 9.41
CA ALA A 39 -6.55 16.44 9.55
C ALA A 39 -6.11 16.64 11.02
N GLU A 40 -7.04 16.68 11.97
CA GLU A 40 -6.71 16.78 13.41
C GLU A 40 -5.84 15.61 13.91
N GLY A 41 -5.94 14.44 13.26
CA GLY A 41 -5.13 13.26 13.58
C GLY A 41 -3.64 13.44 13.25
N LEU A 42 -3.25 14.52 12.57
CA LEU A 42 -1.86 14.84 12.23
C LEU A 42 -1.15 15.69 13.28
N LEU A 43 -1.82 16.04 14.38
CA LEU A 43 -1.23 16.85 15.45
C LEU A 43 0.10 16.25 15.92
N ARG A 44 1.19 17.04 15.80
CA ARG A 44 2.58 16.69 16.17
C ARG A 44 3.23 15.58 15.34
N LEU A 45 2.67 15.23 14.18
CA LEU A 45 3.27 14.23 13.29
C LEU A 45 4.69 14.63 12.84
N ASP A 46 4.95 15.93 12.72
CA ASP A 46 6.23 16.53 12.35
C ASP A 46 7.33 16.35 13.40
N GLU A 47 6.99 16.01 14.64
CA GLU A 47 7.96 15.65 15.69
C GLU A 47 8.57 14.26 15.48
N HIS A 48 8.01 13.45 14.56
CA HIS A 48 8.50 12.12 14.23
C HIS A 48 9.29 12.11 12.93
N SER A 49 10.52 11.58 12.98
CA SER A 49 11.37 11.45 11.78
C SER A 49 10.91 10.36 10.81
N HIS A 50 10.14 9.38 11.30
CA HIS A 50 9.67 8.23 10.53
C HIS A 50 8.25 7.84 10.96
N ILE A 51 7.47 7.37 10.00
CA ILE A 51 6.09 6.91 10.21
C ILE A 51 5.87 5.57 9.52
N TRP A 52 4.92 4.79 10.05
CA TRP A 52 4.40 3.61 9.37
C TRP A 52 3.17 4.00 8.55
N VAL A 53 3.14 3.59 7.28
CA VAL A 53 2.02 3.86 6.37
C VAL A 53 1.39 2.53 5.99
N LEU A 54 0.11 2.37 6.32
CA LEU A 54 -0.70 1.24 5.88
C LEU A 54 -1.54 1.69 4.69
N GLY A 55 -1.21 1.16 3.51
CA GLY A 55 -1.90 1.47 2.26
C GLY A 55 -2.85 0.36 1.83
N TRP A 56 -3.88 0.73 1.07
CA TRP A 56 -4.75 -0.23 0.38
C TRP A 56 -4.32 -0.39 -1.08
N PHE A 57 -3.80 -1.56 -1.44
CA PHE A 57 -3.47 -1.88 -2.83
C PHE A 57 -4.75 -2.22 -3.62
N HIS A 58 -5.50 -1.18 -3.96
CA HIS A 58 -6.83 -1.25 -4.57
C HIS A 58 -6.90 -2.00 -5.91
N LEU A 59 -5.78 -2.17 -6.61
CA LEU A 59 -5.69 -2.91 -7.88
C LEU A 59 -5.24 -4.38 -7.70
N SER A 60 -4.96 -4.82 -6.47
CA SER A 60 -4.52 -6.19 -6.21
C SER A 60 -5.65 -7.20 -6.33
N GLN A 61 -5.33 -8.39 -6.86
CA GLN A 61 -6.20 -9.56 -6.84
C GLN A 61 -6.26 -10.14 -5.42
N ARG A 62 -7.46 -10.46 -4.93
CA ARG A 62 -7.71 -10.82 -3.51
C ARG A 62 -8.26 -12.24 -3.31
N ASP A 63 -8.49 -12.93 -4.41
CA ASP A 63 -9.03 -14.29 -4.51
C ASP A 63 -7.94 -15.36 -4.65
N MET A 64 -6.67 -14.95 -4.71
CA MET A 64 -5.53 -15.85 -4.83
C MET A 64 -4.92 -16.21 -3.46
N LEU A 65 -4.66 -17.50 -3.26
CA LEU A 65 -3.93 -18.01 -2.08
C LEU A 65 -2.51 -18.48 -2.41
N ARG A 66 -2.16 -18.55 -3.70
CA ARG A 66 -0.86 -18.97 -4.21
C ARG A 66 -0.43 -18.08 -5.37
N VAL A 67 0.87 -17.82 -5.49
CA VAL A 67 1.44 -16.99 -6.57
C VAL A 67 2.84 -17.46 -6.94
N VAL A 68 3.26 -17.23 -8.19
CA VAL A 68 4.67 -17.32 -8.59
C VAL A 68 5.29 -15.92 -8.48
N PRO A 69 6.33 -15.71 -7.65
CA PRO A 69 6.93 -14.40 -7.47
C PRO A 69 7.43 -13.81 -8.79
N ARG A 70 7.02 -12.56 -9.07
CA ARG A 70 7.35 -11.89 -10.34
C ARG A 70 8.86 -11.75 -10.58
N MET A 71 9.63 -11.58 -9.51
CA MET A 71 11.09 -11.34 -9.59
C MET A 71 11.90 -12.58 -9.90
N ASN A 72 11.41 -13.78 -9.57
CA ASN A 72 12.11 -15.03 -9.86
C ASN A 72 11.09 -16.15 -10.10
N LYS A 73 10.87 -16.45 -11.39
CA LYS A 73 9.89 -17.46 -11.83
C LYS A 73 10.36 -18.90 -11.62
N GLU A 74 11.65 -19.12 -11.36
CA GLU A 74 12.23 -20.46 -11.17
C GLU A 74 11.95 -21.05 -9.79
N LEU A 75 11.54 -20.21 -8.83
CA LEU A 75 11.24 -20.64 -7.45
C LEU A 75 9.94 -21.46 -7.32
N GLY A 76 9.07 -21.47 -8.34
CA GLY A 76 7.77 -22.15 -8.29
C GLY A 76 6.69 -21.36 -7.54
N GLU A 77 5.59 -22.03 -7.18
CA GLU A 77 4.46 -21.43 -6.45
C GLU A 77 4.72 -21.35 -4.94
N TYR A 78 4.32 -20.23 -4.33
CA TYR A 78 4.31 -20.02 -2.88
C TYR A 78 2.91 -19.65 -2.40
N GLY A 79 2.61 -19.98 -1.14
CA GLY A 79 1.47 -19.40 -0.44
C GLY A 79 1.70 -17.91 -0.21
N VAL A 80 0.66 -17.08 -0.35
CA VAL A 80 0.79 -15.60 -0.24
C VAL A 80 1.18 -15.08 1.15
N PHE A 81 1.26 -15.96 2.14
CA PHE A 81 1.66 -15.66 3.53
C PHE A 81 2.99 -16.29 3.94
N GLY A 82 3.67 -17.01 3.04
CA GLY A 82 4.89 -17.79 3.33
C GLY A 82 6.16 -17.24 2.68
#